data_AF-K2DV68-F1
#
_entry.id   AF-K2DV68-F1
#
_cell.length_a   1.000
_cell.length_b   1.000
_cell.length_c   1.000
_cell.angle_alpha   90.00
_cell.angle_beta   90.00
_cell.angle_gamma   90.00
#
_symmetry.space_group_name_H-M   'P 1'
#
loop_
_entity.id
_entity.type
_entity.pdbx_description
1 polymer ?
#
loop_
_entity_poly.entity_id
_entity_poly.type
_entity_poly.pdbx_seq_one_letter_code
_entity_poly.pdbx_strand_id
1 'polypeptide(L)'
;MNIIARVKEILLTPKPAWAIIETEETNTATLYTQYIMILAAIQAVAGFIGMSLFGVSAFGVSVRIPLMTGLVQMVLGYGMTLAMVFIVALIADALAPSFGGQKNQINALKLVAYSSTAAMVGGIFALIPALGVLTLLAALYSLYLLYLGVPALMKVPQEKTLTYTVVLVVCAIVVGAIAGTILGAVRGGPSMDMGSATSQLSIETPKGSVNVDAARLEALSKRMEEAGKKIEQAQQSGDQAAMEQAIKEMASLQGTAAPEQ
;
A
#
# COMPACT_ATOMS: atom_id res chain seq x y z
N MET A 1 -27.26 14.05 11.23
CA MET A 1 -26.44 12.98 11.82
C MET A 1 -25.31 13.61 12.63
N ASN A 2 -25.08 13.23 13.88
CA ASN A 2 -23.90 13.68 14.62
C ASN A 2 -22.74 12.72 14.30
N ILE A 3 -21.79 13.16 13.47
CA ILE A 3 -20.72 12.30 12.95
C ILE A 3 -19.83 11.75 14.08
N ILE A 4 -19.54 12.56 15.10
CA ILE A 4 -18.67 12.17 16.22
C ILE A 4 -19.35 11.10 17.05
N ALA A 5 -20.65 11.25 17.34
CA ALA A 5 -21.43 10.24 18.04
C ALA A 5 -21.43 8.91 17.26
N ARG A 6 -21.68 8.97 15.94
CA ARG A 6 -21.68 7.76 15.09
C ARG A 6 -20.32 7.08 15.00
N VAL A 7 -19.23 7.85 14.89
CA VAL A 7 -17.86 7.31 14.93
C VAL A 7 -17.60 6.63 16.28
N LYS A 8 -17.98 7.23 17.40
CA LYS A 8 -17.83 6.60 18.71
C LYS A 8 -18.65 5.32 18.84
N GLU A 9 -19.91 5.34 18.40
CA GLU A 9 -20.80 4.18 18.43
C GLU A 9 -20.22 2.99 17.67
N ILE A 10 -19.76 3.20 16.43
CA ILE A 10 -19.21 2.11 15.61
C ILE A 10 -17.87 1.60 16.15
N LEU A 11 -17.02 2.48 16.71
CA LEU A 11 -15.71 2.10 17.22
C LEU A 11 -15.71 1.50 18.62
N LEU A 12 -16.65 1.90 19.49
CA LEU A 12 -16.70 1.44 20.88
C LEU A 12 -17.77 0.37 21.10
N THR A 13 -18.87 0.42 20.34
CA THR A 13 -20.02 -0.47 20.50
C THR A 13 -20.46 -1.02 19.14
N PRO A 14 -19.62 -1.78 18.43
CA PRO A 14 -19.87 -2.16 17.04
C PRO A 14 -21.12 -3.02 16.84
N LYS A 15 -21.36 -4.00 17.72
CA LYS A 15 -22.52 -4.91 17.62
C LYS A 15 -23.87 -4.17 17.61
N PRO A 16 -24.20 -3.33 18.62
CA PRO A 16 -25.45 -2.58 18.59
C PRO A 16 -25.46 -1.51 17.49
N ALA A 17 -24.30 -0.91 17.15
CA ALA A 17 -24.23 0.06 16.07
C ALA A 17 -24.66 -0.54 14.72
N TRP A 18 -24.23 -1.76 14.39
CA TRP A 18 -24.63 -2.44 13.15
C TRP A 18 -26.13 -2.69 13.08
N ALA A 19 -26.78 -3.05 14.19
CA ALA A 19 -28.23 -3.25 14.24
C ALA A 19 -29.01 -1.95 13.98
N ILE A 20 -28.50 -0.81 14.46
CA ILE A 20 -29.10 0.51 14.21
C ILE A 20 -28.87 0.93 12.75
N ILE A 21 -27.65 0.76 12.23
CA ILE A 21 -27.29 1.12 10.86
C ILE A 21 -28.11 0.35 9.82
N GLU A 22 -28.49 -0.89 10.14
CA GLU A 22 -29.35 -1.71 9.29
C GLU A 22 -30.72 -1.06 9.07
N THR A 23 -31.33 -0.53 10.13
CA THR A 23 -32.69 0.03 10.09
C THR A 23 -32.73 1.47 9.57
N GLU A 24 -31.58 2.13 9.47
CA GLU A 24 -31.50 3.49 8.96
C GLU A 24 -31.74 3.57 7.47
N GLU A 25 -32.75 4.33 7.04
CA GLU A 25 -32.90 4.67 5.64
C GLU A 25 -31.93 5.80 5.28
N THR A 26 -31.03 5.52 4.34
CA THR A 26 -30.09 6.52 3.80
C THR A 26 -29.93 6.28 2.31
N ASN A 27 -29.35 7.25 1.62
CA ASN A 27 -28.98 7.13 0.22
C ASN A 27 -27.47 7.38 0.05
N THR A 28 -26.95 7.03 -1.12
CA THR A 28 -25.54 7.22 -1.47
C THR A 28 -25.08 8.66 -1.25
N ALA A 29 -25.86 9.64 -1.73
CA ALA A 29 -25.47 11.06 -1.66
C ALA A 29 -25.33 11.56 -0.21
N THR A 30 -26.29 11.24 0.66
CA THR A 30 -26.30 11.60 2.07
C THR A 30 -25.14 10.92 2.80
N LEU A 31 -24.90 9.64 2.56
CA LEU A 31 -23.80 8.92 3.19
C LEU A 31 -22.43 9.47 2.76
N TYR A 32 -22.26 9.81 1.48
CA TYR A 32 -21.02 10.44 1.01
C TYR A 32 -20.83 11.84 1.59
N THR A 33 -21.84 12.71 1.48
CA THR A 33 -21.72 14.12 1.87
C THR A 33 -21.67 14.35 3.37
N GLN A 34 -22.41 13.56 4.16
CA GLN A 34 -22.51 13.75 5.61
C GLN A 34 -21.56 12.87 6.43
N TYR A 35 -20.86 11.91 5.80
CA TYR A 35 -20.01 10.97 6.52
C TYR A 35 -18.67 10.73 5.80
N ILE A 36 -18.69 10.07 4.64
CA ILE A 36 -17.46 9.56 3.98
C ILE A 36 -16.53 10.70 3.59
N MET A 37 -17.06 11.76 2.96
CA MET A 37 -16.26 12.91 2.52
C MET A 37 -15.61 13.64 3.69
N ILE A 38 -16.31 13.78 4.82
CA ILE A 38 -15.78 14.46 6.00
C ILE A 38 -14.62 13.64 6.61
N LEU A 39 -14.80 12.32 6.78
CA LEU A 39 -13.74 11.46 7.33
C LEU A 39 -12.55 11.30 6.38
N ALA A 40 -12.81 11.16 5.09
CA ALA A 40 -11.76 11.10 4.07
C ALA A 40 -10.97 12.41 3.99
N ALA A 41 -11.60 13.57 4.21
CA ALA A 41 -10.91 14.85 4.24
C ALA A 41 -9.96 14.92 5.45
N ILE A 42 -10.42 14.46 6.62
CA ILE A 42 -9.58 14.40 7.83
C ILE A 42 -8.34 13.55 7.60
N GLN A 43 -8.49 12.34 7.05
CA GLN A 43 -7.33 11.47 6.79
C GLN A 43 -6.40 12.09 5.74
N ALA A 44 -6.94 12.71 4.69
CA ALA A 44 -6.14 13.29 3.62
C ALA A 44 -5.30 14.48 4.12
N VAL A 45 -5.91 15.35 4.92
CA VAL A 45 -5.23 16.48 5.55
C VAL A 45 -4.19 15.99 6.55
N ALA A 46 -4.51 14.99 7.38
CA ALA A 46 -3.56 14.40 8.32
C ALA A 46 -2.34 13.80 7.61
N GLY A 47 -2.56 13.04 6.53
CA GLY A 47 -1.48 12.48 5.71
C GLY A 47 -0.64 13.54 5.00
N PHE A 48 -1.27 14.60 4.46
CA PHE A 48 -0.56 15.73 3.88
C PHE A 48 0.32 16.45 4.90
N ILE A 49 -0.22 16.77 6.07
CA ILE A 49 0.52 17.43 7.15
C ILE A 49 1.67 16.54 7.63
N GLY A 50 1.44 15.24 7.82
CA GLY A 50 2.47 14.27 8.18
C GLY A 50 3.63 14.27 7.17
N MET A 51 3.31 14.16 5.88
CA MET A 51 4.30 14.16 4.81
C MET A 51 4.98 15.52 4.57
N SER A 52 4.30 16.65 4.79
CA SER A 52 4.83 17.99 4.54
C SER A 52 5.63 18.57 5.71
N LEU A 53 5.20 18.35 6.96
CA LEU A 53 5.88 18.89 8.14
C LEU A 53 7.00 17.97 8.63
N PHE A 54 6.72 16.67 8.76
CA PHE A 54 7.70 15.70 9.26
C PHE A 54 8.55 15.09 8.16
N GLY A 55 8.08 15.15 6.90
CA GLY A 55 8.81 14.61 5.75
C GLY A 55 8.80 13.08 5.72
N VAL A 56 9.27 12.51 4.61
CA VAL A 56 9.65 11.10 4.56
C VAL A 56 11.15 11.06 4.81
N SER A 57 11.54 10.80 6.06
CA SER A 57 12.94 10.56 6.40
C SER A 57 13.24 9.07 6.17
N ALA A 58 13.83 8.76 5.02
CA ALA A 58 14.39 7.44 4.76
C ALA A 58 15.92 7.56 4.80
N PHE A 59 16.60 6.68 5.55
CA PHE A 59 18.08 6.61 5.60
C PHE A 59 18.81 7.92 5.96
N GLY A 60 18.23 8.76 6.83
CA GLY A 60 18.87 10.00 7.28
C GLY A 60 18.85 11.15 6.28
N VAL A 61 18.25 10.95 5.10
CA VAL A 61 18.01 12.01 4.12
C VAL A 61 16.56 12.48 4.24
N SER A 62 16.36 13.74 4.64
CA SER A 62 15.02 14.35 4.65
C SER A 62 14.71 14.92 3.28
N VAL A 63 13.94 14.18 2.49
CA VAL A 63 13.31 14.72 1.27
C VAL A 63 12.01 15.38 1.71
N ARG A 64 12.00 16.72 1.73
CA ARG A 64 10.76 17.47 1.87
C ARG A 64 10.02 17.46 0.55
N ILE A 65 8.81 16.92 0.56
CA ILE A 65 7.90 17.02 -0.58
C ILE A 65 7.51 18.49 -0.74
N PRO A 66 7.73 19.11 -1.92
CA PRO A 66 7.29 20.48 -2.18
C PRO A 66 5.80 20.66 -1.82
N LEU A 67 5.44 21.79 -1.22
CA LEU A 67 4.06 22.05 -0.78
C LEU A 67 3.04 21.87 -1.91
N MET A 68 3.38 22.30 -3.13
CA MET A 68 2.52 22.14 -4.30
C MET A 68 2.30 20.68 -4.68
N THR A 69 3.33 19.85 -4.67
CA THR A 69 3.18 18.42 -4.99
C THR A 69 2.45 17.69 -3.88
N GLY A 70 2.69 18.04 -2.61
CA GLY A 70 1.92 17.51 -1.49
C GLY A 70 0.43 17.86 -1.57
N LEU A 71 0.07 19.08 -2.00
CA LEU A 71 -1.32 19.50 -2.14
C LEU A 71 -2.04 18.73 -3.25
N VAL A 72 -1.39 18.55 -4.41
CA VAL A 72 -1.92 17.73 -5.50
C VAL A 72 -2.14 16.28 -5.03
N GLN A 73 -1.18 15.73 -4.28
CA GLN A 73 -1.28 14.38 -3.72
C GLN A 73 -2.39 14.24 -2.68
N MET A 74 -2.62 15.27 -1.87
CA MET A 74 -3.75 15.31 -0.93
C MET A 74 -5.08 15.21 -1.68
N VAL A 75 -5.26 16.02 -2.72
CA VAL A 75 -6.51 16.06 -3.51
C VAL A 75 -6.72 14.75 -4.28
N LEU A 76 -5.67 14.24 -4.93
CA LEU A 76 -5.72 12.95 -5.63
C LEU A 76 -5.99 11.80 -4.67
N GLY A 77 -5.28 11.73 -3.53
CA GLY A 77 -5.48 10.70 -2.51
C GLY A 77 -6.87 10.76 -1.87
N TYR A 78 -7.40 11.96 -1.65
CA TYR A 78 -8.77 12.16 -1.20
C TYR A 78 -9.78 11.59 -2.21
N GLY A 79 -9.69 12.01 -3.48
CA GLY A 79 -10.57 11.50 -4.54
C GLY A 79 -10.46 9.98 -4.71
N MET A 80 -9.24 9.45 -4.62
CA MET A 80 -9.01 8.02 -4.71
C MET A 80 -9.62 7.25 -3.56
N THR A 81 -9.56 7.78 -2.34
CA THR A 81 -10.19 7.16 -1.16
C THR A 81 -11.71 7.08 -1.33
N LEU A 82 -12.35 8.12 -1.86
CA LEU A 82 -13.79 8.11 -2.16
C LEU A 82 -14.15 7.06 -3.22
N ALA A 83 -13.33 6.97 -4.28
CA ALA A 83 -13.49 5.98 -5.33
C ALA A 83 -13.30 4.55 -4.81
N MET A 84 -12.29 4.33 -3.96
CA MET A 84 -12.01 3.05 -3.31
C MET A 84 -13.20 2.55 -2.49
N VAL A 85 -13.79 3.41 -1.64
CA VAL A 85 -14.98 3.06 -0.86
C VAL A 85 -16.13 2.66 -1.77
N PHE A 86 -16.31 3.36 -2.90
CA PHE A 86 -17.35 3.03 -3.87
C PHE A 86 -17.12 1.68 -4.55
N ILE A 87 -15.91 1.45 -5.06
CA ILE A 87 -15.54 0.23 -5.78
C ILE A 87 -15.63 -0.98 -4.85
N VAL A 88 -15.11 -0.88 -3.63
CA VAL A 88 -15.20 -1.97 -2.64
C VAL A 88 -16.65 -2.24 -2.24
N ALA A 89 -17.50 -1.21 -2.15
CA ALA A 89 -18.94 -1.40 -1.92
C ALA A 89 -19.62 -2.13 -3.08
N LEU A 90 -19.28 -1.82 -4.33
CA LEU A 90 -19.78 -2.55 -5.49
C LEU A 90 -19.33 -4.02 -5.49
N ILE A 91 -18.07 -4.28 -5.12
CA ILE A 91 -17.56 -5.65 -4.99
C ILE A 91 -18.29 -6.38 -3.86
N ALA A 92 -18.52 -5.74 -2.72
CA ALA A 92 -19.28 -6.30 -1.61
C ALA A 92 -20.71 -6.68 -2.02
N ASP A 93 -21.41 -5.79 -2.74
CA ASP A 93 -22.73 -6.06 -3.29
C ASP A 93 -22.71 -7.22 -4.30
N ALA A 94 -21.73 -7.24 -5.20
CA ALA A 94 -21.59 -8.29 -6.20
C ALA A 94 -21.27 -9.66 -5.60
N LEU A 95 -20.49 -9.71 -4.52
CA LEU A 95 -20.12 -10.95 -3.84
C LEU A 95 -21.26 -11.52 -2.98
N ALA A 96 -22.17 -10.69 -2.47
CA ALA A 96 -23.17 -11.14 -1.47
C ALA A 96 -23.98 -12.38 -1.92
N PRO A 97 -24.51 -12.47 -3.15
CA PRO A 97 -25.28 -13.63 -3.60
C PRO A 97 -24.46 -14.93 -3.66
N SER A 98 -23.18 -14.85 -4.01
CA SER A 98 -22.28 -16.02 -4.09
C SER A 98 -22.07 -16.69 -2.73
N PHE A 99 -22.29 -15.95 -1.64
CA PHE A 99 -22.15 -16.45 -0.27
C PHE A 99 -23.51 -16.64 0.43
N GLY A 100 -24.63 -16.56 -0.30
CA GLY A 100 -25.98 -16.71 0.27
C GLY A 100 -26.50 -15.48 1.00
N GLY A 101 -25.89 -14.31 0.79
CA GLY A 101 -26.37 -13.02 1.26
C GLY A 101 -27.33 -12.35 0.27
N GLN A 102 -27.82 -11.18 0.66
CA GLN A 102 -28.71 -10.34 -0.13
C GLN A 102 -27.95 -9.20 -0.80
N LYS A 103 -28.25 -8.97 -2.09
CA LYS A 103 -27.77 -7.80 -2.82
C LYS A 103 -28.51 -6.55 -2.34
N ASN A 104 -27.77 -5.55 -1.91
CA ASN A 104 -28.28 -4.24 -1.58
C ASN A 104 -27.10 -3.24 -1.59
N GLN A 105 -27.02 -2.46 -2.66
CA GLN A 105 -25.92 -1.52 -2.88
C GLN A 105 -25.79 -0.47 -1.76
N ILE A 106 -26.91 -0.01 -1.19
CA ILE A 106 -26.89 0.96 -0.09
C ILE A 106 -26.33 0.30 1.18
N ASN A 107 -26.73 -0.93 1.48
CA ASN A 107 -26.18 -1.68 2.61
C ASN A 107 -24.70 -2.02 2.40
N ALA A 108 -24.27 -2.26 1.16
CA ALA A 108 -22.85 -2.48 0.82
C ALA A 108 -22.02 -1.24 1.08
N LEU A 109 -22.55 -0.09 0.67
CA LEU A 109 -21.90 1.18 0.89
C LEU A 109 -21.83 1.51 2.38
N LYS A 110 -22.90 1.29 3.15
CA LYS A 110 -22.88 1.42 4.62
C LYS A 110 -21.82 0.50 5.23
N LEU A 111 -21.80 -0.77 4.84
CA LEU A 111 -20.85 -1.75 5.36
C LEU A 111 -19.40 -1.27 5.18
N VAL A 112 -19.04 -0.88 3.95
CA VAL A 112 -17.68 -0.43 3.65
C VAL A 112 -17.39 0.91 4.32
N ALA A 113 -18.32 1.88 4.27
CA ALA A 113 -18.13 3.19 4.87
C ALA A 113 -17.92 3.14 6.40
N TYR A 114 -18.76 2.39 7.12
CA TYR A 114 -18.68 2.31 8.58
C TYR A 114 -17.56 1.39 9.09
N SER A 115 -17.20 0.35 8.33
CA SER A 115 -16.05 -0.49 8.70
C SER A 115 -14.72 0.23 8.46
N SER A 116 -14.60 0.99 7.37
CA SER A 116 -13.40 1.79 7.07
C SER A 116 -13.24 3.02 7.95
N THR A 117 -14.24 3.38 8.76
CA THR A 117 -14.15 4.47 9.76
C THR A 117 -12.94 4.31 10.67
N ALA A 118 -12.64 3.09 11.14
CA ALA A 118 -11.50 2.87 12.00
C ALA A 118 -10.18 3.21 11.29
N ALA A 119 -9.99 2.79 10.05
CA ALA A 119 -8.83 3.13 9.24
C ALA A 119 -8.76 4.63 8.94
N MET A 120 -9.87 5.27 8.60
CA MET A 120 -9.91 6.72 8.31
C MET A 120 -9.57 7.56 9.54
N VAL A 121 -10.13 7.23 10.71
CA VAL A 121 -9.82 7.90 11.98
C VAL A 121 -8.39 7.56 12.42
N GLY A 122 -7.96 6.32 12.22
CA GLY A 122 -6.59 5.88 12.43
C GLY A 122 -5.59 6.68 11.61
N GLY A 123 -5.97 7.09 10.39
CA GLY A 123 -5.17 7.94 9.50
C GLY A 123 -4.74 9.27 10.14
N ILE A 124 -5.42 9.74 11.18
CA ILE A 124 -4.97 10.92 11.95
C ILE A 124 -3.59 10.67 12.57
N PHE A 125 -3.30 9.45 13.01
CA PHE A 125 -2.00 9.10 13.57
C PHE A 125 -0.87 9.10 12.54
N ALA A 126 -1.18 9.12 11.23
CA ALA A 126 -0.19 9.31 10.17
C ALA A 126 0.49 10.69 10.21
N LEU A 127 -0.02 11.64 11.02
CA LEU A 127 0.65 12.89 11.35
C LEU A 127 2.05 12.66 11.95
N ILE A 128 2.22 11.62 12.75
CA ILE A 128 3.47 11.34 13.45
C ILE A 128 3.98 9.98 12.96
N PRO A 129 5.07 9.91 12.18
CA PRO A 129 5.59 8.64 11.65
C PRO A 129 5.84 7.56 12.71
N ALA A 130 6.26 7.97 13.93
CA ALA A 130 6.45 7.06 15.06
C ALA A 130 5.16 6.37 15.54
N LEU A 131 3.99 6.95 15.25
CA LEU A 131 2.67 6.37 15.56
C LEU A 131 2.11 5.50 14.42
N GLY A 132 2.93 5.16 13.41
CA GLY A 132 2.54 4.29 12.30
C GLY A 132 1.96 2.93 12.74
N VAL A 133 2.37 2.43 13.90
CA VAL A 133 1.80 1.21 14.49
C VAL A 133 0.32 1.39 14.85
N LEU A 134 -0.10 2.57 15.31
CA LEU A 134 -1.49 2.86 15.65
C LEU A 134 -2.37 2.91 14.40
N THR A 135 -1.88 3.46 13.29
CA THR A 135 -2.57 3.38 11.98
C THR A 135 -2.78 1.93 11.55
N LEU A 136 -1.79 1.07 11.73
CA LEU A 136 -1.91 -0.36 11.39
C LEU A 136 -2.94 -1.06 12.28
N LEU A 137 -2.92 -0.82 13.59
CA LEU A 137 -3.92 -1.36 14.51
C LEU A 137 -5.33 -0.91 14.17
N ALA A 138 -5.52 0.36 13.80
CA ALA A 138 -6.81 0.89 13.38
C ALA A 138 -7.29 0.27 12.05
N ALA A 139 -6.37 0.00 11.12
CA ALA A 139 -6.68 -0.73 9.89
C ALA A 139 -7.10 -2.18 10.18
N LEU A 140 -6.39 -2.89 11.06
CA LEU A 140 -6.78 -4.24 11.50
C LEU A 140 -8.14 -4.24 12.22
N TYR A 141 -8.41 -3.22 13.03
CA TYR A 141 -9.72 -3.07 13.67
C TYR A 141 -10.84 -2.85 12.65
N SER A 142 -10.55 -2.20 11.51
CA SER A 142 -11.52 -2.04 10.41
C SER A 142 -11.95 -3.38 9.82
N LEU A 143 -11.04 -4.36 9.72
CA LEU A 143 -11.38 -5.72 9.27
C LEU A 143 -12.32 -6.40 10.27
N TYR A 144 -12.11 -6.21 11.57
CA TYR A 144 -13.01 -6.71 12.61
C TYR A 144 -14.40 -6.08 12.52
N LEU A 145 -14.48 -4.77 12.31
CA LEU A 145 -15.77 -4.08 12.09
C LEU A 145 -16.48 -4.61 10.84
N LEU A 146 -15.74 -4.81 9.75
CA LEU A 146 -16.27 -5.36 8.51
C LEU A 146 -16.86 -6.75 8.75
N TYR A 147 -16.11 -7.66 9.41
CA TYR A 147 -16.58 -8.99 9.76
C TYR A 147 -17.91 -8.97 10.55
N LEU A 148 -18.05 -8.06 11.52
CA LEU A 148 -19.28 -7.91 12.29
C LEU A 148 -20.45 -7.33 11.47
N GLY A 149 -20.16 -6.43 10.53
CA GLY A 149 -21.18 -5.76 9.72
C GLY A 149 -21.74 -6.62 8.58
N VAL A 150 -20.95 -7.57 8.05
CA VAL A 150 -21.34 -8.46 6.95
C VAL A 150 -22.67 -9.18 7.22
N PRO A 151 -22.85 -9.95 8.31
CA PRO A 151 -24.10 -10.67 8.53
C PRO A 151 -25.27 -9.74 8.84
N ALA A 152 -25.01 -8.57 9.43
CA ALA A 152 -26.04 -7.58 9.74
C ALA A 152 -26.61 -6.95 8.45
N LEU A 153 -25.74 -6.46 7.57
CA LEU A 153 -26.13 -5.66 6.40
C LEU A 153 -26.30 -6.47 5.11
N MET A 154 -25.45 -7.47 4.88
CA MET A 154 -25.49 -8.33 3.69
C MET A 154 -26.30 -9.60 3.89
N LYS A 155 -26.78 -9.87 5.12
CA LYS A 155 -27.55 -11.09 5.43
C LYS A 155 -26.84 -12.39 5.05
N VAL A 156 -25.51 -12.36 5.01
CA VAL A 156 -24.68 -13.56 4.76
C VAL A 156 -24.79 -14.48 5.99
N PRO A 157 -24.98 -15.79 5.80
CA PRO A 157 -24.95 -16.76 6.90
C PRO A 157 -23.66 -16.66 7.72
N GLN A 158 -23.74 -16.80 9.03
CA GLN A 158 -22.58 -16.68 9.94
C GLN A 158 -21.45 -17.64 9.56
N GLU A 159 -21.78 -18.84 9.11
CA GLU A 159 -20.85 -19.86 8.63
C GLU A 159 -20.05 -19.46 7.37
N LYS A 160 -20.60 -18.59 6.51
CA LYS A 160 -19.96 -18.07 5.28
C LYS A 160 -19.38 -16.68 5.44
N THR A 161 -19.67 -16.01 6.57
CA THR A 161 -19.27 -14.63 6.85
C THR A 161 -17.76 -14.46 6.83
N LEU A 162 -17.02 -15.42 7.41
CA LEU A 162 -15.56 -15.39 7.42
C LEU A 162 -15.01 -15.48 6.00
N THR A 163 -15.48 -16.44 5.20
CA THR A 163 -15.04 -16.60 3.80
C THR A 163 -15.37 -15.38 2.95
N TYR A 164 -16.59 -14.84 3.07
CA TYR A 164 -16.99 -13.60 2.39
C TYR A 164 -16.06 -12.44 2.77
N THR A 165 -15.77 -12.27 4.06
CA THR A 165 -14.90 -11.21 4.57
C THR A 165 -13.49 -11.34 4.01
N VAL A 166 -12.91 -12.54 4.02
CA VAL A 166 -11.56 -12.78 3.48
C VAL A 166 -11.51 -12.46 1.99
N VAL A 167 -12.48 -12.92 1.19
CA VAL A 167 -12.53 -12.63 -0.25
C VAL A 167 -12.68 -11.12 -0.50
N LEU A 168 -13.56 -10.46 0.24
CA LEU A 168 -13.75 -9.01 0.13
C LEU A 168 -12.50 -8.23 0.51
N VAL A 169 -11.78 -8.64 1.56
CA VAL A 169 -10.51 -8.05 1.99
C VAL A 169 -9.43 -8.24 0.92
N VAL A 170 -9.31 -9.42 0.34
CA VAL A 170 -8.37 -9.68 -0.77
C VAL A 170 -8.69 -8.77 -1.96
N CYS A 171 -9.97 -8.66 -2.34
CA CYS A 171 -10.38 -7.72 -3.38
C CYS A 171 -10.03 -6.28 -3.01
N ALA A 172 -10.29 -5.84 -1.78
CA ALA A 172 -9.97 -4.49 -1.33
C ALA A 172 -8.46 -4.21 -1.37
N ILE A 173 -7.61 -5.18 -1.01
CA ILE A 173 -6.15 -5.08 -1.13
C ILE A 173 -5.74 -4.93 -2.60
N VAL A 174 -6.31 -5.72 -3.51
CA VAL A 174 -6.02 -5.63 -4.95
C VAL A 174 -6.40 -4.25 -5.50
N VAL A 175 -7.60 -3.76 -5.19
CA VAL A 175 -8.03 -2.41 -5.61
C VAL A 175 -7.11 -1.35 -4.98
N GLY A 176 -6.69 -1.53 -3.73
CA GLY A 176 -5.77 -0.63 -3.03
C GLY A 176 -4.37 -0.62 -3.64
N ALA A 177 -3.87 -1.77 -4.07
CA ALA A 177 -2.59 -1.88 -4.78
C ALA A 177 -2.65 -1.16 -6.13
N ILE A 178 -3.72 -1.37 -6.91
CA ILE A 178 -3.96 -0.65 -8.18
C ILE A 178 -4.06 0.85 -7.93
N ALA A 179 -4.74 1.26 -6.86
CA ALA A 179 -4.82 2.67 -6.49
C ALA A 179 -3.45 3.25 -6.13
N GLY A 180 -2.64 2.50 -5.39
CA GLY A 180 -1.28 2.84 -5.04
C GLY A 180 -0.37 3.00 -6.25
N THR A 181 -0.46 2.11 -7.25
CA THR A 181 0.34 2.22 -8.47
C THR A 181 -0.06 3.43 -9.31
N ILE A 182 -1.36 3.74 -9.41
CA ILE A 182 -1.86 4.94 -10.09
C ILE A 182 -1.32 6.21 -9.41
N LEU A 183 -1.44 6.31 -8.08
CA LEU A 183 -0.89 7.45 -7.33
C LEU A 183 0.63 7.55 -7.44
N GLY A 184 1.32 6.41 -7.41
CA GLY A 184 2.78 6.32 -7.56
C GLY A 184 3.24 6.81 -8.92
N ALA A 185 2.56 6.41 -9.99
CA ALA A 185 2.86 6.86 -11.35
C ALA A 185 2.72 8.39 -11.51
N VAL A 186 1.72 9.00 -10.86
CA VAL A 186 1.55 10.47 -10.84
C VAL A 186 2.63 11.18 -10.02
N ARG A 187 3.23 10.49 -9.04
CA ARG A 187 4.21 11.07 -8.10
C ARG A 187 5.61 11.19 -8.70
N GLY A 188 5.91 10.47 -9.78
CA GLY A 188 7.25 10.43 -10.40
C GLY A 188 8.37 9.97 -9.45
N GLY A 189 8.03 9.45 -8.28
CA GLY A 189 8.99 8.97 -7.27
C GLY A 189 9.25 7.47 -7.44
N PRO A 190 10.36 6.95 -6.87
CA PRO A 190 10.66 5.53 -6.93
C PRO A 190 9.47 4.80 -6.29
N SER A 191 8.80 3.99 -7.10
CA SER A 191 7.78 3.08 -6.63
C SER A 191 8.38 2.28 -5.48
N MET A 192 7.88 2.49 -4.26
CA MET A 192 8.04 1.51 -3.19
C MET A 192 7.20 0.30 -3.61
N ASP A 193 7.77 -0.45 -4.54
CA ASP A 193 7.32 -1.76 -4.96
C ASP A 193 7.67 -2.72 -3.84
N MET A 194 6.69 -2.98 -2.96
CA MET A 194 6.79 -3.97 -1.89
C MET A 194 6.69 -5.41 -2.45
N GLY A 195 7.27 -5.65 -3.63
CA GLY A 195 7.06 -6.84 -4.45
C GLY A 195 8.20 -7.20 -5.42
N SER A 196 9.16 -6.30 -5.72
CA SER A 196 10.38 -6.69 -6.44
C SER A 196 11.63 -6.12 -5.76
N ALA A 197 12.47 -7.04 -5.27
CA ALA A 197 13.83 -6.76 -4.82
C ALA A 197 14.78 -6.51 -6.01
N THR A 198 14.36 -5.67 -6.96
CA THR A 198 15.17 -5.25 -8.11
C THR A 198 14.92 -3.76 -8.38
N SER A 199 15.02 -2.94 -7.33
CA SER A 199 15.05 -1.49 -7.49
C SER A 199 16.40 -1.10 -8.08
N GLN A 200 16.40 -0.44 -9.24
CA GLN A 200 17.53 0.34 -9.76
C GLN A 200 18.09 1.22 -8.64
N LEU A 201 19.25 0.85 -8.10
CA LEU A 201 20.00 1.68 -7.17
C LEU A 201 20.72 2.76 -7.98
N SER A 202 20.11 3.93 -8.06
CA SER A 202 20.78 5.15 -8.54
C SER A 202 21.46 5.81 -7.34
N ILE A 203 22.79 5.71 -7.28
CA ILE A 203 23.59 6.43 -6.28
C ILE A 203 24.05 7.74 -6.93
N GLU A 204 23.48 8.86 -6.48
CA GLU A 204 24.02 10.18 -6.82
C GLU A 204 25.20 10.49 -5.90
N THR A 205 26.39 10.63 -6.50
CA THR A 205 27.55 11.25 -5.83
C THR A 205 27.78 12.64 -6.41
N PRO A 206 28.45 13.57 -5.69
CA PRO A 206 28.62 14.97 -6.10
C PRO A 206 29.35 15.22 -7.44
N LYS A 207 29.81 14.16 -8.12
CA LYS A 207 30.46 14.22 -9.44
C LYS A 207 29.65 13.58 -10.59
N GLY A 208 28.42 13.11 -10.36
CA GLY A 208 27.52 12.59 -11.41
C GLY A 208 26.78 11.32 -11.02
N SER A 209 25.66 11.05 -11.72
CA SER A 209 24.78 9.91 -11.47
C SER A 209 25.34 8.60 -12.07
N VAL A 210 25.52 7.57 -11.25
CA VAL A 210 25.85 6.21 -11.72
C VAL A 210 24.61 5.33 -11.60
N ASN A 211 24.05 4.94 -12.74
CA ASN A 211 22.93 4.00 -12.82
C ASN A 211 23.46 2.57 -12.86
N VAL A 212 23.04 1.76 -11.88
CA VAL A 212 23.28 0.31 -11.88
C VAL A 212 22.06 -0.36 -12.53
N ASP A 213 22.11 -0.52 -13.84
CA ASP A 213 21.05 -1.17 -14.61
C ASP A 213 21.07 -2.70 -14.46
N ALA A 214 19.88 -3.32 -14.47
CA ALA A 214 19.73 -4.79 -14.45
C ALA A 214 20.52 -5.47 -15.58
N ALA A 215 20.64 -4.81 -16.75
CA ALA A 215 21.44 -5.29 -17.87
C ALA A 215 22.95 -5.36 -17.56
N ARG A 216 23.47 -4.42 -16.75
CA ARG A 216 24.87 -4.46 -16.30
C ARG A 216 25.08 -5.55 -15.26
N LEU A 217 24.10 -5.78 -14.39
CA LEU A 217 24.15 -6.85 -13.39
C LEU A 217 24.11 -8.24 -14.05
N GLU A 218 23.30 -8.40 -15.10
CA GLU A 218 23.21 -9.63 -15.88
C GLU A 218 24.48 -9.86 -16.73
N ALA A 219 25.07 -8.79 -17.28
CA ALA A 219 26.36 -8.87 -17.95
C ALA A 219 27.50 -9.23 -16.97
N LEU A 220 27.45 -8.71 -15.74
CA LEU A 220 28.41 -9.03 -14.69
C LEU A 220 28.27 -10.49 -14.23
N SER A 221 27.04 -10.98 -14.04
CA SER A 221 26.80 -12.36 -13.62
C SER A 221 27.25 -13.37 -14.67
N LYS A 222 26.98 -13.13 -15.97
CA LYS A 222 27.50 -13.97 -17.06
C LYS A 222 29.02 -13.98 -17.11
N ARG A 223 29.67 -12.83 -16.94
CA ARG A 223 31.14 -12.75 -16.89
C ARG A 223 31.73 -13.47 -15.68
N MET A 224 31.04 -13.42 -14.53
CA MET A 224 31.47 -14.11 -13.32
C MET A 224 31.31 -15.63 -13.46
N GLU A 225 30.26 -16.10 -14.13
CA GLU A 225 30.04 -17.53 -14.41
C GLU A 225 31.04 -18.06 -15.44
N GLU A 226 31.34 -17.30 -16.50
CA GLU A 226 32.37 -17.65 -17.48
C GLU A 226 33.77 -17.70 -16.87
N ALA A 227 34.11 -16.71 -16.02
CA ALA A 227 35.38 -16.71 -15.29
C ALA A 227 35.48 -17.89 -14.31
N GLY A 228 34.38 -18.24 -13.61
CA GLY A 228 34.31 -19.41 -12.74
C GLY A 228 34.56 -20.73 -13.50
N LYS A 229 33.92 -20.92 -14.66
CA LYS A 229 34.17 -22.09 -15.51
C LYS A 229 35.60 -22.19 -16.02
N LYS A 230 36.24 -21.06 -16.38
CA LYS A 230 37.65 -21.04 -16.77
C LYS A 230 38.58 -21.43 -15.62
N ILE A 231 38.29 -20.99 -14.39
CA ILE A 231 39.06 -21.37 -13.20
C ILE A 231 38.89 -22.87 -12.91
N GLU A 232 37.67 -23.40 -13.01
CA GLU A 232 37.39 -24.82 -12.75
C GLU A 232 38.03 -25.72 -13.82
N GLN A 233 38.01 -25.32 -15.09
CA GLN A 233 38.73 -26.01 -16.16
C GLN A 233 40.25 -25.93 -15.98
N ALA A 234 40.81 -24.76 -15.66
CA ALA A 234 42.24 -24.61 -15.41
C ALA A 234 42.73 -25.38 -14.18
N GLN A 235 41.88 -25.51 -13.15
CA GLN A 235 42.14 -26.31 -11.96
C GLN A 235 42.12 -27.81 -12.26
N GLN A 236 41.22 -28.27 -13.14
CA GLN A 236 41.16 -29.67 -13.58
C GLN A 236 42.29 -30.04 -14.55
N SER A 237 42.74 -29.11 -15.40
CA SER A 237 43.84 -29.33 -16.34
C SER A 237 45.24 -29.11 -15.73
N GLY A 238 45.32 -28.56 -14.51
CA GLY A 238 46.59 -28.25 -13.83
C GLY A 238 47.39 -27.13 -14.49
N ASP A 239 46.74 -26.31 -15.33
CA ASP A 239 47.40 -25.27 -16.13
C ASP A 239 47.49 -23.96 -15.34
N GLN A 240 48.65 -23.75 -14.67
CA GLN A 240 48.90 -22.58 -13.83
C GLN A 240 48.77 -21.25 -14.59
N ALA A 241 49.10 -21.20 -15.88
CA ALA A 241 49.03 -19.96 -16.67
C ALA A 241 47.58 -19.54 -16.94
N ALA A 242 46.72 -20.51 -17.26
CA ALA A 242 45.28 -20.27 -17.46
C ALA A 242 44.59 -19.88 -16.14
N MET A 243 45.01 -20.47 -15.01
CA MET A 243 44.48 -20.14 -13.69
C MET A 243 44.86 -18.71 -13.28
N GLU A 244 46.11 -18.30 -13.50
CA GLU A 244 46.57 -16.94 -13.19
C GLU A 244 45.87 -15.88 -14.05
N GLN A 245 45.59 -16.20 -15.32
CA GLN A 245 44.86 -15.32 -16.23
C GLN A 245 43.40 -15.16 -15.82
N ALA A 246 42.72 -16.23 -15.42
CA ALA A 246 41.34 -16.18 -14.96
C ALA A 246 41.21 -15.48 -13.59
N ILE A 247 42.20 -15.62 -12.70
CA ILE A 247 42.29 -14.87 -11.43
C ILE A 247 42.49 -13.37 -11.70
N LYS A 248 43.36 -12.99 -12.66
CA LYS A 248 43.53 -11.59 -13.08
C LYS A 248 42.25 -11.00 -13.70
N GLU A 249 41.54 -11.78 -14.51
CA GLU A 249 40.25 -11.40 -15.10
C GLU A 249 39.20 -11.16 -14.00
N MET A 250 39.13 -12.05 -12.98
CA MET A 250 38.26 -11.89 -11.82
C MET A 250 38.63 -10.67 -10.95
N ALA A 251 39.93 -10.40 -10.75
CA ALA A 251 40.39 -9.22 -10.02
C ALA A 251 40.04 -7.91 -10.76
N SER A 252 40.09 -7.90 -12.10
CA SER A 252 39.68 -6.75 -12.90
C SER A 252 38.18 -6.44 -12.80
N LEU A 253 37.34 -7.47 -12.60
CA LEU A 253 35.89 -7.31 -12.39
C LEU A 253 35.56 -6.75 -10.99
N GLN A 254 36.41 -6.99 -9.98
CA GLN A 254 36.30 -6.36 -8.65
C GLN A 254 36.80 -4.90 -8.65
N GLY A 255 37.75 -4.56 -9.52
CA GLY A 255 38.34 -3.21 -9.63
C GLY A 255 37.43 -2.13 -10.24
N THR A 256 36.36 -2.50 -10.95
CA THR A 256 35.37 -1.57 -11.49
C THR A 256 34.41 -0.96 -10.45
N ALA A 257 34.61 -1.26 -9.16
CA ALA A 257 33.88 -0.64 -8.04
C ALA A 257 34.67 0.49 -7.33
N ALA A 258 35.77 0.98 -7.92
CA ALA A 258 36.45 2.20 -7.48
C ALA A 258 36.07 3.37 -8.40
N PRO A 259 35.72 4.55 -7.87
CA PRO A 259 35.38 5.70 -8.70
C PRO A 259 36.62 6.18 -9.46
N GLU A 260 36.54 6.22 -10.79
CA GLU A 260 37.52 6.96 -11.60
C GLU A 260 37.50 8.44 -11.18
N GLN A 261 38.70 9.00 -10.99
CA GLN A 261 38.92 10.37 -10.50
C GLN A 261 38.49 11.45 -11.50
#